data_AF-A0A0B7C0E1-F1
#
_entry.id   AF-A0A0B7C0E1-F1
#
_cell.length_a   1.000
_cell.length_b   1.000
_cell.length_c   1.000
_cell.angle_alpha   90.00
_cell.angle_beta   90.00
_cell.angle_gamma   90.00
#
_symmetry.space_group_name_H-M   'P 1'
#
loop_
_entity.id
_entity.type
_entity.pdbx_description
1 polymer ?
#
loop_
_entity_poly.entity_id
_entity_poly.type
_entity_poly.pdbx_seq_one_letter_code
_entity_poly.pdbx_strand_id
1 'polypeptide(L)'
;VTPDVLLEQGKSKNPWPNVDAHSGVLLQYFGLKEMNYYTVLFGVSRALGTLSQLIWARGMGLPLERPKSHSTQGLMKLVKK
;
A
#
# COMPACT_ATOMS: atom_id res chain seq x y z
N VAL A 1 -6.60 23.88 -7.83
CA VAL A 1 -7.99 23.42 -8.11
C VAL A 1 -8.39 22.31 -7.14
N THR A 2 -8.02 21.05 -7.36
CA THR A 2 -8.52 19.95 -6.50
C THR A 2 -8.12 20.05 -5.01
N PRO A 3 -6.86 20.35 -4.64
CA PRO A 3 -6.49 20.46 -3.23
C PRO A 3 -7.24 21.56 -2.48
N ASP A 4 -7.44 22.71 -3.12
CA ASP A 4 -8.12 23.87 -2.53
C ASP A 4 -9.60 23.56 -2.21
N VAL A 5 -10.29 22.89 -3.15
CA VAL A 5 -11.67 22.43 -2.96
C VAL A 5 -11.77 21.42 -1.82
N LEU A 6 -10.80 20.51 -1.69
CA LEU A 6 -10.77 19.51 -0.61
C LEU A 6 -10.50 20.14 0.77
N LEU A 7 -9.71 21.22 0.81
CA LEU A 7 -9.48 22.01 2.03
C LEU A 7 -10.76 22.75 2.44
N GLU A 8 -11.41 23.44 1.51
CA GLU A 8 -12.68 24.14 1.76
C GLU A 8 -13.80 23.20 2.22
N GLN A 9 -13.86 21.99 1.66
CA GLN A 9 -14.83 20.98 2.08
C GLN A 9 -14.61 20.48 3.53
N GLY A 10 -13.37 20.53 4.03
CA GLY A 10 -13.02 20.15 5.40
C GLY A 10 -13.15 18.65 5.75
N LYS A 11 -13.41 17.77 4.78
CA LYS A 11 -13.53 16.30 5.01
C LYS A 11 -12.21 15.55 4.79
N SER A 12 -11.38 16.01 3.86
CA SER A 12 -10.11 15.36 3.57
C SER A 12 -9.08 15.75 4.62
N LYS A 13 -8.49 14.75 5.29
CA LYS A 13 -7.40 14.98 6.26
C LYS A 13 -6.11 15.46 5.58
N ASN A 14 -5.84 14.98 4.37
CA ASN A 14 -4.67 15.35 3.59
C ASN A 14 -5.10 15.48 2.11
N PRO A 15 -5.13 16.70 1.55
CA PRO A 15 -5.73 16.96 0.23
C PRO A 15 -4.77 16.74 -0.94
N TRP A 16 -3.56 16.24 -0.69
CA TRP A 16 -2.52 16.13 -1.72
C TRP A 16 -2.57 14.80 -2.48
N PRO A 17 -2.22 14.80 -3.78
CA PRO A 17 -2.20 13.57 -4.58
C PRO A 17 -1.02 12.67 -4.19
N ASN A 18 -1.10 11.40 -4.60
CA ASN A 18 -0.02 10.43 -4.49
C ASN A 18 0.51 10.04 -5.88
N VAL A 19 1.49 9.12 -5.93
CA VAL A 19 2.15 8.68 -7.17
C VAL A 19 1.18 8.13 -8.22
N ASP A 20 0.09 7.49 -7.78
CA ASP A 20 -0.89 6.84 -8.67
C ASP A 20 -1.78 7.85 -9.39
N ALA A 21 -1.82 9.10 -8.94
CA ALA A 21 -2.54 10.18 -9.63
C ALA A 21 -1.87 10.57 -10.97
N HIS A 22 -0.61 10.20 -11.19
CA HIS A 22 0.17 10.68 -12.33
C HIS A 22 0.87 9.58 -13.14
N SER A 23 1.16 8.41 -12.56
CA SER A 23 1.88 7.34 -13.25
C SER A 23 1.14 6.83 -14.51
N GLY A 24 -0.18 6.69 -14.44
CA GLY A 24 -0.99 6.14 -15.54
C GLY A 24 -0.99 6.98 -16.82
N VAL A 25 -1.01 8.31 -16.71
CA VAL A 25 -1.03 9.19 -17.90
C VAL A 25 0.29 9.17 -18.65
N LEU A 26 1.41 8.94 -17.96
CA LEU A 26 2.72 8.78 -18.58
C LEU A 26 2.79 7.47 -19.36
N LEU A 27 2.38 6.35 -18.76
CA LEU A 27 2.34 5.05 -19.43
C LEU A 27 1.47 5.10 -20.70
N GLN A 28 0.29 5.70 -20.58
CA GLN A 28 -0.64 5.83 -21.70
C GLN A 28 -0.10 6.73 -22.82
N TYR A 29 0.57 7.83 -22.47
CA TYR A 29 1.18 8.75 -23.45
C TYR A 29 2.27 8.06 -24.28
N PHE A 30 3.10 7.23 -23.63
CA PHE A 30 4.15 6.46 -24.30
C PHE A 30 3.68 5.13 -24.92
N GLY A 31 2.36 4.92 -25.01
CA GLY A 31 1.78 3.82 -25.78
C GLY A 31 1.45 2.56 -25.01
N LEU A 32 1.72 2.50 -23.70
CA LEU A 32 1.31 1.39 -22.84
C LEU A 32 -0.09 1.67 -22.30
N LYS A 33 -1.12 1.17 -22.99
CA LYS A 33 -2.54 1.51 -22.75
C LYS A 33 -3.32 0.40 -22.06
N GLU A 34 -2.71 -0.76 -21.90
CA GLU A 34 -3.28 -1.95 -21.29
C GLU A 34 -3.29 -1.79 -19.76
N MET A 35 -4.29 -1.07 -19.23
CA MET A 35 -4.38 -0.74 -17.80
C MET A 35 -4.32 -1.98 -16.88
N ASN A 36 -4.86 -3.12 -17.33
CA ASN A 36 -4.77 -4.39 -16.60
C ASN A 36 -3.32 -4.88 -16.39
N TYR A 37 -2.36 -4.39 -17.20
CA TYR A 37 -0.96 -4.73 -17.11
C TYR A 37 -0.17 -3.83 -16.13
N TYR A 38 -0.73 -2.70 -15.69
CA TYR A 38 0.01 -1.71 -14.87
C TYR A 38 0.51 -2.30 -13.55
N THR A 39 -0.26 -3.20 -12.94
CA THR A 39 0.14 -3.85 -11.68
C THR A 39 1.35 -4.78 -11.85
N VAL A 40 1.63 -5.27 -13.07
CA VAL A 40 2.85 -6.04 -13.35
C VAL A 40 4.08 -5.13 -13.22
N LEU A 41 4.03 -3.93 -13.79
CA LEU A 41 5.12 -2.94 -13.66
C LEU A 41 5.36 -2.55 -12.20
N PHE A 42 4.29 -2.37 -11.43
CA PHE A 42 4.37 -2.15 -10.00
C PHE A 42 5.06 -3.35 -9.31
N GLY A 43 4.63 -4.58 -9.56
CA GLY A 43 5.25 -5.78 -8.99
C GLY A 43 6.76 -5.87 -9.25
N VAL A 44 7.19 -5.64 -10.50
CA VAL A 44 8.61 -5.63 -10.90
C VAL A 44 9.40 -4.56 -10.14
N SER A 45 8.87 -3.32 -10.05
CA SER A 45 9.49 -2.24 -9.28
C SER A 45 9.60 -2.58 -7.79
N ARG A 46 8.53 -3.15 -7.20
CA ARG A 46 8.46 -3.44 -5.77
C ARG A 46 9.39 -4.57 -5.33
N ALA A 47 9.74 -5.48 -6.24
CA ALA A 47 10.68 -6.58 -5.98
C ALA A 47 12.05 -6.07 -5.47
N LEU A 48 12.51 -4.90 -5.95
CA LEU A 48 13.78 -4.33 -5.51
C LEU A 48 13.80 -4.06 -4.00
N GLY A 49 12.73 -3.50 -3.44
CA GLY A 49 12.63 -3.22 -2.02
C GLY A 49 12.38 -4.47 -1.18
N THR A 50 11.42 -5.31 -1.58
CA THR A 50 11.01 -6.48 -0.78
C THR A 50 12.10 -7.55 -0.73
N LEU A 51 12.80 -7.81 -1.83
CA LEU A 51 13.89 -8.78 -1.86
C LEU A 51 15.14 -8.27 -1.13
N SER A 52 15.44 -6.98 -1.20
CA SER A 52 16.51 -6.37 -0.39
C SER A 52 16.24 -6.53 1.10
N GLN A 53 15.02 -6.25 1.55
CA GLN A 53 14.62 -6.46 2.94
C GLN A 53 14.65 -7.94 3.33
N LEU A 54 14.31 -8.85 2.41
CA LEU A 54 14.36 -10.29 2.65
C LEU A 54 15.80 -10.77 2.92
N ILE A 55 16.78 -10.29 2.15
CA ILE A 55 18.21 -10.60 2.39
C ILE A 55 18.60 -10.19 3.81
N TRP A 56 18.27 -8.96 4.22
CA TRP A 56 18.56 -8.47 5.57
C TRP A 56 17.81 -9.24 6.66
N ALA A 57 16.56 -9.63 6.43
CA ALA A 57 15.81 -10.44 7.37
C ALA A 57 16.48 -11.79 7.64
N ARG A 58 17.14 -12.37 6.62
CA ARG A 58 17.94 -13.59 6.78
C ARG A 58 19.29 -13.33 7.42
N GLY A 59 19.98 -12.26 7.02
CA GLY A 59 21.24 -11.84 7.65
C GLY A 59 21.10 -11.57 9.16
N MET A 60 19.96 -11.03 9.59
CA MET A 60 19.66 -10.76 11.01
C MET A 60 18.97 -11.93 11.73
N GLY A 61 18.67 -13.04 11.04
CA GLY A 61 18.01 -14.20 11.67
C GLY A 61 16.61 -13.91 12.24
N LEU A 62 15.83 -13.02 11.60
CA LEU A 62 14.48 -12.69 12.10
C LEU A 62 13.58 -13.95 12.16
N PRO A 63 12.81 -14.16 13.25
CA PRO A 63 12.02 -15.35 13.48
C PRO A 63 10.74 -15.38 12.61
N LEU A 64 9.99 -16.47 12.70
CA LEU A 64 8.67 -16.59 12.08
C LEU A 64 7.72 -15.54 12.65
N GLU A 65 7.11 -14.75 11.76
CA GLU A 65 5.99 -13.88 12.13
C GLU A 65 4.76 -14.75 12.44
N ARG A 66 4.32 -14.74 13.71
CA ARG A 66 3.20 -15.58 14.18
C ARG A 66 2.24 -14.78 15.06
N PRO A 67 1.40 -13.90 14.46
CA PRO A 67 0.37 -13.18 15.21
C PRO A 67 -0.72 -14.14 15.70
N LYS A 68 -1.35 -13.79 16.82
CA LYS A 68 -2.45 -14.57 17.40
C LYS A 68 -3.79 -14.05 16.88
N SER A 69 -4.58 -14.92 16.25
CA SER A 69 -5.94 -14.58 15.82
C SER A 69 -6.93 -14.69 16.98
N HIS A 70 -8.00 -13.91 16.91
CA HIS A 70 -9.13 -13.96 17.83
C HIS A 70 -10.43 -13.86 17.07
N SER A 71 -11.46 -14.61 17.51
CA SER A 71 -12.83 -14.40 17.04
C SER A 71 -13.48 -13.27 17.83
N THR A 72 -14.54 -12.66 17.28
CA THR A 72 -15.33 -11.65 18.00
C THR A 72 -15.83 -12.17 19.35
N GLN A 73 -16.26 -13.44 19.42
CA GLN A 73 -16.65 -14.08 20.69
C GLN A 73 -15.47 -14.20 21.67
N GLY A 74 -14.29 -14.54 21.16
CA GLY A 74 -13.06 -14.60 21.95
C GLY A 74 -12.69 -13.22 22.53
N LEU A 75 -12.83 -12.15 21.74
CA LEU A 75 -12.60 -10.78 22.19
C LEU A 75 -13.63 -10.34 23.24
N MET A 76 -14.92 -10.63 23.04
CA MET A 76 -15.96 -10.32 24.03
C MET A 76 -15.72 -11.02 25.37
N LYS A 77 -15.26 -12.28 25.34
CA LYS A 77 -14.89 -13.02 26.55
C LYS A 77 -13.63 -12.44 27.21
N LEU A 78 -12.68 -11.92 26.44
CA LEU A 78 -11.46 -11.31 26.95
C LEU A 78 -11.75 -10.00 27.70
N VAL A 79 -12.66 -9.15 27.18
CA VAL A 79 -13.02 -7.86 27.80
C VAL A 79 -13.93 -8.01 29.01
N LYS A 80 -14.78 -9.06 29.05
CA LYS A 80 -15.69 -9.34 30.17
C LYS A 80 -15.00 -9.99 31.37
N LYS A 81 -13.71 -10.30 31.26
CA LYS A 81 -12.89 -10.90 32.31
C LYS A 81 -12.12 -9.82 33.04
#